data_AF-A0A354FHQ0-F1
#
_entry.id   AF-A0A354FHQ0-F1
#
_cell.length_a   1.000
_cell.length_b   1.000
_cell.length_c   1.000
_cell.angle_alpha   90.00
_cell.angle_beta   90.00
_cell.angle_gamma   90.00
#
_symmetry.space_group_name_H-M   'P 1'
#
loop_
_entity.id
_entity.type
_entity.pdbx_description
1 polymer ?
#
loop_
_entity_poly.entity_id
_entity_poly.type
_entity_poly.pdbx_seq_one_letter_code
_entity_poly.pdbx_strand_id
1 'polypeptide(L)' 'MDTTSDNIGFLSDLEEEEEFDLELTHREGTQLITFILGEEKYGLKILKVRELISYPEVVTRIPGMP' A
#
# COMPACT_ATOMS: atom_id res chain seq x y z
N MET A 1 37.83 10.46 -14.17
CA MET A 1 37.87 10.44 -12.70
C MET A 1 36.44 10.49 -12.24
N ASP A 2 36.01 9.37 -11.67
CA ASP A 2 34.72 9.06 -11.09
C ASP A 2 34.03 10.19 -10.32
N THR A 3 32.71 10.26 -10.49
CA THR A 3 31.78 9.84 -9.44
C THR A 3 30.52 9.24 -10.10
N THR A 4 30.44 7.89 -10.16
CA THR A 4 29.41 7.04 -9.52
C THR A 4 28.37 7.84 -8.70
N SER A 5 27.08 7.56 -8.65
CA SER A 5 26.12 6.64 -9.26
C SER A 5 24.78 7.05 -8.61
N ASP A 6 23.70 6.39 -9.00
CA ASP A 6 22.43 6.33 -8.25
C ASP A 6 21.52 7.55 -8.32
N ASN A 7 20.89 7.75 -9.49
CA ASN A 7 19.62 8.50 -9.58
C ASN A 7 18.71 8.00 -10.72
N ILE A 8 18.74 6.70 -11.01
CA ILE A 8 17.92 6.05 -12.05
C ILE A 8 17.06 4.88 -11.54
N GLY A 9 17.01 4.66 -10.22
CA GLY A 9 16.14 3.65 -9.59
C GLY A 9 14.84 4.22 -9.00
N PHE A 10 14.71 5.53 -8.86
CA PHE A 10 13.55 6.19 -8.23
C PHE A 10 12.46 6.63 -9.23
N LEU A 11 12.77 6.69 -10.53
CA LEU A 11 11.82 7.15 -11.56
C LEU A 11 10.95 6.00 -12.12
N SER A 12 11.41 4.75 -12.07
CA SER A 12 10.64 3.59 -12.53
C SER A 12 9.47 3.23 -11.62
N ASP A 13 9.64 3.41 -10.30
CA ASP A 13 8.60 3.09 -9.29
C ASP A 13 7.35 3.96 -9.44
N LEU A 14 7.48 5.18 -9.95
CA LEU A 14 6.35 6.12 -10.09
C LEU A 14 5.49 5.87 -11.33
N GLU A 15 6.07 5.34 -12.40
CA GLU A 15 5.31 5.00 -13.62
C GLU A 15 4.46 3.74 -13.41
N GLU A 16 4.95 2.76 -12.63
CA GLU A 16 4.21 1.53 -12.31
C GLU A 16 3.00 1.78 -11.38
N GLU A 17 3.10 2.71 -10.43
CA GLU A 17 1.98 3.08 -9.54
C GLU A 17 0.81 3.72 -10.31
N GLU A 18 1.09 4.64 -11.24
CA GLU A 18 0.03 5.29 -12.03
C GLU A 18 -0.72 4.32 -12.95
N GLU A 19 -0.01 3.34 -13.55
CA GLU A 19 -0.62 2.33 -14.41
C GLU A 19 -1.56 1.39 -13.62
N PHE A 20 -1.17 1.01 -12.41
CA PHE A 20 -1.97 0.15 -11.53
C PHE A 20 -3.25 0.83 -11.04
N ASP A 21 -3.15 2.09 -10.61
CA ASP A 21 -4.30 2.91 -10.21
C ASP A 21 -5.28 3.09 -11.37
N LEU A 22 -4.77 3.24 -12.60
CA LEU A 22 -5.57 3.34 -13.80
C LEU A 22 -6.32 2.03 -14.09
N GLU A 23 -5.68 0.87 -14.02
CA GLU A 23 -6.31 -0.44 -14.22
C GLU A 23 -7.47 -0.66 -13.22
N LEU A 24 -7.23 -0.38 -11.94
CA LEU A 24 -8.23 -0.52 -10.89
C LEU A 24 -9.40 0.45 -11.04
N THR A 25 -9.14 1.64 -11.58
CA THR A 25 -10.18 2.65 -11.85
C THR A 25 -11.02 2.31 -13.08
N HIS A 26 -10.46 1.60 -14.06
CA HIS A 26 -11.19 1.16 -15.26
C HIS A 26 -12.13 -0.04 -15.01
N ARG A 27 -11.98 -0.75 -13.89
CA ARG A 27 -12.89 -1.84 -13.53
C ARG A 27 -14.24 -1.27 -13.10
N GLU A 28 -15.32 -1.80 -13.67
CA GLU A 28 -16.67 -1.44 -13.25
C GLU A 28 -16.93 -1.93 -11.81
N GLY A 29 -17.35 -1.02 -10.94
CA GLY A 29 -17.75 -1.32 -9.56
C GLY A 29 -16.66 -1.05 -8.50
N THR A 30 -17.09 -0.93 -7.25
CA THR A 30 -16.20 -0.62 -6.12
C THR A 30 -15.30 -1.81 -5.78
N GLN A 31 -13.99 -1.63 -5.94
CA GLN A 31 -12.99 -2.60 -5.51
C GLN A 31 -12.69 -2.44 -4.02
N LEU A 32 -12.82 -3.54 -3.26
CA LEU A 32 -12.65 -3.56 -1.81
C LEU A 32 -11.68 -4.67 -1.39
N ILE A 33 -10.74 -4.35 -0.50
CA ILE A 33 -10.04 -5.35 0.30
C ILE A 33 -10.90 -5.64 1.51
N THR A 34 -11.21 -6.92 1.75
CA THR A 34 -12.05 -7.35 2.87
C THR A 34 -11.28 -8.17 3.88
N PHE A 35 -11.59 -7.98 5.17
CA PHE A 35 -11.01 -8.74 6.28
C PHE A 35 -12.07 -9.01 7.35
N ILE A 36 -11.75 -9.93 8.27
CA ILE A 36 -12.63 -10.29 9.38
C ILE A 36 -12.09 -9.67 10.66
N LEU A 37 -12.98 -9.09 11.46
CA LEU A 37 -12.69 -8.61 12.81
C LEU A 37 -13.76 -9.16 13.77
N GLY A 38 -13.35 -10.01 14.70
CA GLY A 38 -14.29 -10.79 15.50
C GLY A 38 -15.12 -11.72 14.61
N GLU A 39 -16.44 -11.53 14.59
CA GLU A 39 -17.39 -12.30 13.78
C GLU A 39 -17.86 -11.54 12.52
N GLU A 40 -17.38 -10.32 12.30
CA GLU A 40 -17.89 -9.42 11.27
C GLU A 40 -16.90 -9.23 10.11
N LYS A 41 -17.44 -8.96 8.92
CA LYS A 41 -16.68 -8.69 7.69
C LYS A 41 -16.67 -7.20 7.38
N TYR A 42 -15.46 -6.66 7.19
CA TYR A 42 -15.21 -5.26 6.87
C TYR A 42 -14.57 -5.13 5.49
N GLY A 43 -14.60 -3.92 4.92
CA GLY A 43 -14.03 -3.61 3.61
C GLY A 43 -13.42 -2.22 3.54
N LEU A 44 -12.28 -2.10 2.86
CA LEU A 44 -11.59 -0.85 2.56
C LEU A 44 -11.45 -0.67 1.05
N LYS A 45 -11.53 0.56 0.55
CA LYS A 45 -11.27 0.85 -0.88
C LYS A 45 -9.84 0.42 -1.21
N ILE A 46 -9.68 -0.33 -2.31
CA ILE A 46 -8.38 -0.89 -2.69
C ILE A 46 -7.30 0.20 -2.83
N LEU A 47 -7.65 1.33 -3.44
CA LEU A 47 -6.76 2.51 -3.63
C LEU A 47 -6.41 3.26 -2.34
N LYS A 48 -6.89 2.80 -1.18
CA LYS A 48 -6.54 3.37 0.14
C LYS A 48 -5.61 2.47 0.95
N VAL A 49 -5.27 1.29 0.45
CA VAL A 49 -4.38 0.34 1.12
C VAL A 49 -2.99 0.48 0.53
N ARG A 50 -2.00 0.73 1.39
CA ARG A 50 -0.60 0.83 0.98
C ARG A 50 0.07 -0.54 0.90
N GLU A 51 -0.07 -1.34 1.96
CA GLU A 51 0.57 -2.64 2.09
C GLU A 51 -0.35 -3.61 2.85
N LEU A 52 -0.27 -4.90 2.52
CA LEU A 52 -0.91 -5.98 3.26
C LEU A 52 0.18 -6.83 3.92
N ILE A 53 0.47 -6.54 5.18
CA ILE A 53 1.49 -7.24 5.97
C ILE A 53 0.84 -8.19 6.99
N SER A 54 1.59 -9.21 7.40
CA SER A 54 1.23 -10.02 8.56
C SER A 54 1.40 -9.23 9.86
N TYR A 55 0.73 -9.66 10.92
CA TYR A 55 0.88 -9.05 12.24
C TYR A 55 2.35 -9.16 12.70
N PRO A 56 3.01 -8.05 13.09
CA PRO A 56 4.41 -8.07 13.48
C PRO A 56 4.59 -8.72 14.86
N GLU A 57 5.75 -9.35 15.09
CA GLU A 57 6.08 -9.96 16.40
C GLU A 57 6.15 -8.92 17.53
N VAL A 58 6.57 -7.69 17.20
CA VAL A 58 6.72 -6.60 18.15
C VAL A 58 6.04 -5.35 17.61
N VAL A 59 5.16 -4.76 18.43
CA VAL A 59 4.58 -3.43 18.19
C VAL A 59 5.21 -2.47 19.18
N THR A 60 5.92 -1.45 18.69
CA THR A 60 6.57 -0.44 19.55
C THR A 60 5.54 0.55 20.06
N ARG A 61 5.34 0.61 21.38
CA ARG A 61 4.43 1.57 22.01
C ARG A 61 5.07 2.96 22.08
N ILE A 62 4.40 3.95 21.48
CA ILE A 62 4.83 5.34 21.54
C ILE A 62 4.17 6.02 22.77
N PRO A 63 4.95 6.64 23.69
CA PRO A 63 4.39 7.33 24.85
C PRO A 63 3.44 8.47 24.44
N GLY A 64 2.27 8.52 25.08
CA GLY A 64 1.27 9.57 24.82
C GLY A 64 0.48 9.42 23.52
N MET A 65 0.66 8.32 22.77
CA MET A 65 -0.18 8.01 21.61
C MET A 65 -1.47 7.30 22.08
N PRO A 66 -2.65 7.74 21.63
CA PRO A 66 -3.93 7.08 21.95
C PRO A 66 -3.99 5.64 21.41
#